data_AF-A0A0F4GUK8-F1
#
_entry.id   AF-A0A0F4GUK8-F1
#
_cell.length_a   1.000
_cell.length_b   1.000
_cell.length_c   1.000
_cell.angle_alpha   90.00
_cell.angle_beta   90.00
_cell.angle_gamma   90.00
#
_symmetry.space_group_name_H-M   'P 1'
#
loop_
_entity.id
_entity.type
_entity.pdbx_description
1 polymer ?
#
loop_
_entity_poly.entity_id
_entity_poly.type
_entity_poly.pdbx_seq_one_letter_code
_entity_poly.pdbx_strand_id
1 'polypeptide(L)'
;MEDKDKDDLVASLTSPSQRLVKVYVGDCTEHPFHVQQQLLEALSEVFENALKRDTFAEGITGVLRFPEDEMDVWEVFLYWTFNHDFPGHF
;
A
#
# COMPACT_ATOMS: atom_id res chain seq x y z
N MET A 1 13.65 -20.12 -10.54
CA MET A 1 13.24 -18.69 -10.63
C MET A 1 12.29 -18.38 -9.50
N GLU A 2 11.24 -19.17 -9.28
CA GLU A 2 10.32 -19.07 -8.11
C GLU A 2 10.99 -18.95 -6.73
N ASP A 3 12.05 -19.73 -6.46
CA ASP A 3 12.68 -19.68 -5.13
C ASP A 3 13.35 -18.34 -4.82
N LYS A 4 13.83 -17.63 -5.85
CA LYS A 4 14.51 -16.34 -5.68
C LYS A 4 13.53 -15.25 -5.26
N ASP A 5 12.34 -15.22 -5.87
CA ASP A 5 11.33 -14.19 -5.59
C ASP A 5 10.76 -14.34 -4.17
N LYS A 6 10.59 -15.59 -3.73
CA LYS A 6 10.22 -15.92 -2.34
C LYS A 6 11.30 -15.49 -1.35
N ASP A 7 12.56 -15.81 -1.61
CA ASP A 7 13.67 -15.48 -0.70
C ASP A 7 13.90 -13.96 -0.63
N ASP A 8 13.78 -13.26 -1.77
CA ASP A 8 13.85 -11.80 -1.84
C ASP A 8 12.71 -11.14 -1.02
N LEU A 9 11.48 -11.66 -1.14
CA LEU A 9 10.34 -11.22 -0.33
C LEU A 9 10.63 -11.41 1.17
N VAL A 10 11.02 -12.62 1.59
CA VAL A 10 11.29 -12.92 3.01
C VAL A 10 12.42 -12.04 3.55
N ALA A 11 13.52 -11.89 2.81
CA ALA A 11 14.62 -11.02 3.19
C ALA A 11 14.14 -9.58 3.40
N SER A 12 13.32 -9.09 2.48
CA SER A 12 12.76 -7.74 2.58
C SER A 12 11.88 -7.57 3.83
N LEU A 13 10.99 -8.53 4.12
CA LEU A 13 10.10 -8.51 5.29
C LEU A 13 10.86 -8.55 6.62
N THR A 14 12.03 -9.19 6.66
CA THR A 14 12.89 -9.21 7.86
C THR A 14 13.75 -7.95 8.04
N SER A 15 13.76 -7.03 7.07
CA SER A 15 14.53 -5.79 7.17
C SER A 15 13.99 -4.87 8.27
N PRO A 16 14.83 -4.22 9.08
CA PRO A 16 14.39 -3.21 10.04
C PRO A 16 13.86 -1.93 9.37
N SER A 17 13.99 -1.81 8.04
CA SER A 17 13.55 -0.64 7.27
C SER A 17 12.12 -0.73 6.75
N GLN A 18 11.28 -1.60 7.31
CA GLN A 18 9.86 -1.69 6.98
C GLN A 18 9.16 -0.37 7.27
N ARG A 19 8.30 0.08 6.35
CA ARG A 19 7.66 1.40 6.41
C ARG A 19 6.16 1.29 6.27
N LEU A 20 5.44 2.01 7.14
CA LEU A 20 4.02 2.29 7.00
C LEU A 20 3.81 3.59 6.22
N VAL A 21 2.94 3.53 5.22
CA VAL A 21 2.48 4.64 4.38
C VAL A 21 1.13 5.10 4.89
N LYS A 22 0.92 6.42 4.94
CA LYS A 22 -0.37 7.03 5.23
C LYS A 22 -1.12 7.27 3.93
N VAL A 23 -2.32 6.74 3.81
CA VAL A 23 -3.19 6.95 2.65
C VAL A 23 -4.38 7.80 3.07
N TYR A 24 -4.49 9.00 2.50
CA TYR A 24 -5.63 9.89 2.64
C TYR A 24 -6.53 9.77 1.42
N VAL A 25 -7.83 9.58 1.64
CA VAL A 25 -8.83 9.31 0.60
C VAL A 25 -9.96 10.33 0.70
N GLY A 26 -10.39 10.86 -0.43
CA GLY A 26 -11.38 11.93 -0.51
C GLY A 26 -10.97 13.16 0.29
N ASP A 27 -11.94 13.77 0.95
CA ASP A 27 -11.75 14.95 1.81
C ASP A 27 -11.29 14.60 3.24
N CYS A 28 -11.07 13.32 3.56
CA CYS A 28 -10.68 12.91 4.90
C CYS A 28 -9.20 13.25 5.17
N THR A 29 -8.95 14.17 6.10
CA THR A 29 -7.59 14.59 6.48
C THR A 29 -7.17 14.14 7.88
N GLU A 30 -8.09 13.62 8.69
CA GLU A 30 -7.83 13.29 10.10
C GLU A 30 -7.50 11.81 10.32
N HIS A 31 -8.03 10.92 9.48
CA HIS A 31 -7.96 9.47 9.70
C HIS A 31 -7.45 8.75 8.45
N PRO A 32 -6.14 8.81 8.15
CA PRO A 32 -5.58 8.06 7.04
C PRO A 32 -5.51 6.56 7.34
N PHE A 33 -5.60 5.74 6.31
CA PHE A 33 -5.21 4.34 6.40
C PHE A 33 -3.69 4.23 6.56
N HIS A 34 -3.26 3.31 7.42
CA HIS A 34 -1.84 3.00 7.60
C HIS A 34 -1.57 1.63 6.99
N VAL A 35 -0.83 1.60 5.88
CA VAL A 35 -0.60 0.39 5.08
C VAL A 35 0.89 0.17 4.90
N GLN A 36 1.36 -1.08 4.89
CA GLN A 36 2.77 -1.37 4.62
C GLN A 36 3.12 -0.97 3.18
N GLN A 37 4.22 -0.23 2.99
CA GLN A 37 4.69 0.19 1.66
C GLN A 37 4.83 -1.01 0.72
N GLN A 38 5.49 -2.07 1.18
CA GLN A 38 5.73 -3.26 0.38
C GLN A 38 4.44 -3.96 -0.08
N LEU A 39 3.39 -3.91 0.73
CA LEU A 39 2.09 -4.47 0.35
C LEU A 39 1.51 -3.69 -0.83
N LEU A 40 1.55 -2.36 -0.77
CA LEU A 40 1.09 -1.51 -1.88
C LEU A 40 1.93 -1.73 -3.15
N GLU A 41 3.26 -1.77 -3.02
CA GLU A 41 4.18 -2.02 -4.14
C GLU A 41 3.94 -3.39 -4.78
N ALA A 42 3.65 -4.42 -3.98
CA ALA A 42 3.32 -5.76 -4.49
C ALA A 42 1.97 -5.84 -5.20
N LEU A 43 1.03 -4.93 -4.91
CA LEU A 43 -0.29 -4.90 -5.54
C LEU A 43 -0.28 -4.26 -6.93
N SER A 44 0.62 -3.29 -7.17
CA SER A 44 0.68 -2.58 -8.45
C SER A 44 1.98 -1.81 -8.63
N GLU A 45 2.50 -1.84 -9.87
CA GLU A 45 3.63 -1.02 -10.32
C GLU A 45 3.39 0.49 -10.13
N VAL A 46 2.13 0.93 -10.07
CA VAL A 46 1.78 2.33 -9.80
C VAL A 46 2.27 2.74 -8.41
N PHE A 47 2.05 1.90 -7.40
CA PHE A 47 2.51 2.18 -6.03
C PHE A 47 4.01 2.06 -5.91
N GLU A 48 4.63 1.10 -6.61
CA GLU A 48 6.10 0.99 -6.70
C GLU A 48 6.72 2.29 -7.22
N ASN A 49 6.19 2.83 -8.32
CA ASN A 49 6.69 4.06 -8.89
C ASN A 49 6.43 5.29 -8.02
N ALA A 50 5.24 5.38 -7.39
CA ALA A 50 4.88 6.51 -6.53
C ALA A 50 5.68 6.54 -5.21
N LEU A 51 5.94 5.37 -4.62
CA LEU A 51 6.63 5.25 -3.33
C LEU A 51 8.15 5.04 -3.47
N LYS A 52 8.65 5.03 -4.70
CA LYS A 52 10.07 4.97 -5.00
C LYS A 52 10.80 6.11 -4.29
N ARG A 53 11.76 5.73 -3.43
CA ARG A 53 12.52 6.67 -2.61
C ARG A 53 13.15 7.75 -3.49
N ASP A 54 13.09 8.97 -2.98
CA ASP A 54 13.76 10.16 -3.53
C ASP A 54 13.39 10.51 -4.99
N THR A 55 12.30 9.94 -5.51
CA THR A 55 11.81 10.23 -6.88
C THR A 55 10.65 11.22 -6.84
N PHE A 56 9.69 10.99 -5.94
CA PHE A 56 8.53 11.86 -5.72
C PHE A 56 8.39 12.24 -4.25
N ALA A 57 7.58 13.27 -3.96
CA ALA A 57 7.34 13.73 -2.59
C ALA A 57 6.71 12.62 -1.72
N GLU A 58 5.91 11.76 -2.34
CA GLU A 58 5.26 10.59 -1.80
C GLU A 58 6.28 9.55 -1.32
N GLY A 59 7.30 9.26 -2.13
CA GLY A 59 8.40 8.35 -1.76
C GLY A 59 9.24 8.85 -0.59
N ILE A 60 9.38 10.16 -0.42
CA ILE A 60 10.09 10.77 0.71
C ILE A 60 9.21 10.80 1.96
N THR A 61 7.96 11.26 1.84
CA THR A 61 7.07 11.49 2.99
C THR A 61 6.35 10.24 3.46
N GLY A 62 6.09 9.28 2.55
CA GLY A 62 5.31 8.08 2.84
C GLY A 62 3.85 8.42 3.01
N VAL A 63 3.40 9.43 2.27
CA VAL A 63 2.03 9.92 2.29
C VAL A 63 1.50 9.86 0.87
N LEU A 64 0.39 9.15 0.68
CA LEU A 64 -0.38 9.13 -0.55
C LEU A 64 -1.70 9.89 -0.31
N ARG A 65 -2.11 10.68 -1.31
CA ARG A 65 -3.36 11.45 -1.26
C ARG A 65 -4.16 11.18 -2.53
N PHE A 66 -5.38 10.72 -2.35
CA PHE A 66 -6.33 10.42 -3.42
C PHE A 66 -7.62 11.21 -3.18
N PRO A 67 -7.63 12.53 -3.45
CA PRO A 67 -8.79 13.38 -3.16
C PRO A 67 -10.00 13.10 -4.06
N GLU A 68 -9.78 12.46 -5.21
CA GLU A 68 -10.82 12.10 -6.17
C GLU A 68 -11.44 10.72 -5.88
N ASP A 69 -10.82 9.95 -4.98
CA ASP A 69 -11.27 8.60 -4.66
C ASP A 69 -12.28 8.60 -3.51
N GLU A 70 -13.15 7.61 -3.53
CA GLU A 70 -14.21 7.41 -2.53
C GLU A 70 -13.72 6.51 -1.39
N MET A 71 -14.08 6.86 -0.15
CA MET A 71 -13.62 6.15 1.05
C MET A 71 -14.10 4.69 1.10
N ASP A 72 -15.35 4.44 0.72
CA ASP A 72 -15.97 3.12 0.69
C ASP A 72 -15.30 2.19 -0.35
N VAL A 73 -14.89 2.73 -1.50
CA VAL A 73 -14.09 1.98 -2.49
C VAL A 73 -12.75 1.54 -1.90
N TRP A 74 -12.08 2.44 -1.17
CA TRP A 74 -10.81 2.10 -0.49
C TRP A 74 -11.00 1.10 0.65
N GLU A 75 -12.10 1.16 1.40
CA GLU A 75 -12.42 0.16 2.43
C GLU A 75 -12.58 -1.24 1.82
N VAL A 76 -13.29 -1.35 0.68
CA VAL A 76 -13.44 -2.61 -0.06
C VAL A 76 -12.10 -3.10 -0.60
N PHE A 77 -11.30 -2.21 -1.20
CA PHE A 77 -9.97 -2.53 -1.72
C PHE A 77 -9.04 -3.08 -0.63
N LEU A 78 -9.02 -2.42 0.54
CA LEU A 78 -8.20 -2.86 1.66
C LEU A 78 -8.73 -4.18 2.24
N TYR A 79 -10.04 -4.34 2.41
CA TYR A 79 -10.61 -5.61 2.84
C TYR A 79 -10.18 -6.77 1.92
N TRP A 80 -10.33 -6.58 0.61
CA TRP A 80 -9.93 -7.59 -0.37
C TRP A 80 -8.43 -7.86 -0.34
N THR A 81 -7.61 -6.84 -0.18
CA THR A 81 -6.15 -6.98 -0.08
C THR A 81 -5.73 -7.86 1.10
N PHE A 82 -6.35 -7.69 2.27
CA PHE A 82 -5.95 -8.41 3.48
C PHE A 82 -6.62 -9.78 3.63
N ASN A 83 -7.83 -9.94 3.10
CA ASN A 83 -8.61 -11.18 3.26
C ASN A 83 -8.56 -12.07 2.02
N HIS A 84 -8.08 -11.55 0.89
CA HIS A 84 -8.13 -12.19 -0.43
C HIS A 84 -9.56 -12.63 -0.82
N ASP A 85 -10.56 -11.87 -0.38
CA ASP A 85 -11.99 -12.14 -0.61
C ASP A 85 -12.76 -10.83 -0.75
N PHE A 86 -13.90 -10.86 -1.44
CA PHE A 86 -14.74 -9.68 -1.64
C PHE A 86 -15.79 -9.56 -0.52
N PRO A 87 -15.96 -8.38 0.09
CA PRO A 87 -16.93 -8.22 1.17
C PRO A 87 -18.35 -8.48 0.63
N GLY A 88 -19.07 -9.42 1.26
CA GLY A 88 -20.46 -9.76 0.89
C GLY A 88 -20.67 -11.10 0.18
N HIS A 89 -19.62 -11.91 -0.05
CA HIS A 89 -19.79 -13.32 -0.37
C HIS A 89 -19.99 -14.13 0.93
N PHE A 90 -21.23 -14.62 1.14
CA PHE A 90 -21.59 -15.64 2.13
C PHE A 90 -21.99 -16.93 1.43
#